data_AF-A0A2A5B0J9-F1
#
_entry.id   AF-A0A2A5B0J9-F1
#
_cell.length_a   1.000
_cell.length_b   1.000
_cell.length_c   1.000
_cell.angle_alpha   90.00
_cell.angle_beta   90.00
_cell.angle_gamma   90.00
#
_symmetry.space_group_name_H-M   'P 1'
#
loop_
_entity.id
_entity.type
_entity.pdbx_description
1 polymer ?
#
loop_
_entity_poly.entity_id
_entity_poly.type
_entity_poly.pdbx_seq_one_letter_code
_entity_poly.pdbx_strand_id
1 'polypeptide(L)'
;MVFAQEIEIPDIKNGLAGSWIINDELSDNSDDQIEAAIKEGGGKVPRRWFKKRKEDFYRGGPPEQELYDRISYDDVLTINFDEPEFQFAYADNYLRIFHTDGRRRRTTANDFYNEGSTDYSFANWEKNALVVEARPRDGGFTLETYTLQADGKQLRVEMVIEPASFRSTINLVRIYDRAD
;
A
#
# COMPACT_ATOMS: atom_id res chain seq x y z
N MET A 1 14.66 -20.07 38.31
CA MET A 1 14.43 -18.65 37.94
C MET A 1 14.90 -18.53 36.50
N VAL A 2 13.98 -18.52 35.54
CA VAL A 2 14.31 -18.36 34.12
C VAL A 2 13.87 -16.95 33.76
N PHE A 3 14.85 -16.07 33.51
CA PHE A 3 14.56 -14.78 32.93
C PHE A 3 14.25 -15.01 31.46
N ALA A 4 13.00 -14.78 31.05
CA ALA A 4 12.67 -14.64 29.65
C ALA A 4 13.46 -13.43 29.14
N GLN A 5 14.35 -13.64 28.16
CA GLN A 5 14.91 -12.54 27.40
C GLN A 5 13.74 -11.88 26.66
N GLU A 6 13.47 -10.63 27.01
CA GLU A 6 12.64 -9.74 26.21
C GLU A 6 13.36 -9.61 24.87
N ILE A 7 12.77 -10.19 23.82
CA ILE A 7 13.28 -10.05 22.46
C ILE A 7 13.11 -8.58 22.14
N GLU A 8 14.20 -7.82 22.09
CA GLU A 8 14.19 -6.47 21.51
C GLU A 8 13.72 -6.60 20.07
N ILE A 9 12.44 -6.26 19.85
CA ILE A 9 11.89 -6.14 18.51
C ILE A 9 12.59 -4.90 17.92
N PRO A 10 13.34 -5.03 16.80
CA PRO A 10 13.96 -3.87 16.17
C PRO A 10 12.89 -2.82 15.93
N ASP A 11 13.18 -1.58 16.29
CA ASP A 11 12.22 -0.48 16.26
C ASP A 11 11.80 -0.19 14.81
N ILE A 12 10.75 -0.88 14.36
CA ILE A 12 10.18 -0.73 13.03
C ILE A 12 9.79 0.73 12.75
N LYS A 13 9.49 1.51 13.80
CA LYS A 13 9.16 2.92 13.67
C LYS A 13 10.24 3.69 12.93
N ASN A 14 11.49 3.47 13.32
CA ASN A 14 12.64 4.09 12.68
C ASN A 14 13.13 3.28 11.48
N GLY A 15 12.98 1.96 11.51
CA GLY A 15 13.44 1.08 10.45
C GLY A 15 12.71 1.26 9.11
N LEU A 16 11.47 1.75 9.09
CA LEU A 16 10.74 1.97 7.82
C LEU A 16 11.28 3.16 7.01
N ALA A 17 11.90 4.14 7.67
CA ALA A 17 12.42 5.31 6.98
C ALA A 17 13.56 4.94 6.01
N GLY A 18 13.56 5.59 4.85
CA GLY A 18 14.52 5.37 3.78
C GLY A 18 13.88 5.18 2.41
N SER A 19 14.70 4.79 1.45
CA SER A 19 14.28 4.50 0.08
C SER A 19 14.21 3.00 -0.16
N TRP A 20 13.20 2.59 -0.92
CA TRP A 20 12.83 1.21 -1.16
C TRP A 20 12.57 1.02 -2.66
N ILE A 21 13.11 -0.05 -3.23
CA ILE A 21 12.98 -0.42 -4.65
C ILE A 21 12.29 -1.78 -4.73
N ILE A 22 11.29 -1.90 -5.60
CA ILE A 22 10.53 -3.13 -5.77
C ILE A 22 11.47 -4.29 -6.15
N ASN A 23 11.24 -5.44 -5.54
CA ASN A 23 11.80 -6.70 -5.94
C ASN A 23 10.72 -7.47 -6.70
N ASP A 24 10.75 -7.38 -8.03
CA ASP A 24 9.75 -8.02 -8.90
C ASP A 24 9.78 -9.55 -8.82
N GLU A 25 10.91 -10.15 -8.46
CA GLU A 25 11.03 -11.61 -8.34
C GLU A 25 10.30 -12.16 -7.10
N LEU A 26 10.24 -11.35 -6.03
CA LEU A 26 9.59 -11.72 -4.77
C LEU A 26 8.19 -11.12 -4.61
N SER A 27 7.81 -10.18 -5.47
CA SER A 27 6.50 -9.54 -5.46
C SER A 27 5.49 -10.30 -6.31
N ASP A 28 4.22 -10.16 -5.93
CA ASP A 28 3.11 -10.56 -6.80
C ASP A 28 3.06 -9.66 -8.04
N ASN A 29 2.63 -10.23 -9.17
CA ASN A 29 2.33 -9.45 -10.37
C ASN A 29 0.93 -8.80 -10.25
N SER A 30 0.87 -7.47 -10.25
CA SER A 30 -0.37 -6.72 -10.03
C SER A 30 -1.46 -6.99 -11.05
N ASP A 31 -1.11 -7.05 -12.34
CA ASP A 31 -2.08 -7.37 -13.39
C ASP A 31 -2.66 -8.80 -13.21
N ASP A 32 -1.87 -9.76 -12.74
CA ASP A 32 -2.36 -11.12 -12.48
C ASP A 32 -3.36 -11.15 -11.31
N GLN A 33 -3.07 -10.42 -10.24
CA GLN A 33 -4.00 -10.29 -9.11
C GLN A 33 -5.28 -9.56 -9.49
N ILE A 34 -5.19 -8.55 -10.36
CA ILE A 34 -6.36 -7.87 -10.93
C ILE A 34 -7.18 -8.83 -11.80
N GLU A 35 -6.55 -9.59 -12.70
CA GLU A 35 -7.26 -10.58 -13.52
C GLU A 35 -7.93 -11.67 -12.67
N ALA A 36 -7.30 -12.08 -11.56
CA ALA A 36 -7.87 -13.01 -10.60
C ALA A 36 -9.15 -12.44 -9.95
N ALA A 37 -9.06 -11.22 -9.40
CA ALA A 37 -10.21 -10.54 -8.80
C ALA A 37 -11.35 -10.30 -9.79
N ILE A 38 -11.04 -9.94 -11.05
CA ILE A 38 -12.05 -9.81 -12.12
C ILE A 38 -12.79 -11.14 -12.33
N LYS A 39 -12.06 -12.26 -12.44
CA LYS A 39 -12.66 -13.59 -12.64
C LYS A 39 -13.51 -14.01 -11.44
N GLU A 40 -13.01 -13.79 -10.23
CA GLU A 40 -13.71 -14.10 -8.99
C GLU A 40 -15.01 -13.30 -8.87
N GLY A 41 -15.00 -12.02 -9.24
CA GLY A 41 -16.18 -11.18 -9.35
C GLY A 41 -17.14 -11.52 -10.50
N GLY A 42 -16.87 -12.60 -11.25
CA GLY A 42 -17.68 -13.08 -12.38
C GLY A 42 -17.43 -12.34 -13.70
N GLY A 43 -16.38 -11.52 -13.78
CA GLY A 43 -15.95 -10.81 -14.97
C GLY A 43 -15.20 -11.71 -15.97
N LYS A 44 -14.94 -11.15 -17.16
CA LYS A 44 -14.19 -11.83 -18.22
C LYS A 44 -12.91 -11.07 -18.51
N VAL A 45 -11.78 -11.78 -18.53
CA VAL A 45 -10.49 -11.22 -18.94
C VAL A 45 -10.17 -11.56 -20.40
N PRO A 46 -9.37 -10.75 -21.11
CA PRO A 46 -8.99 -11.01 -22.50
C PRO A 46 -8.26 -12.35 -22.66
N ARG A 47 -8.71 -13.19 -23.60
CA ARG A 47 -7.99 -14.43 -23.96
C ARG A 47 -6.82 -14.09 -24.87
N ARG A 48 -5.58 -14.34 -24.41
CA ARG A 48 -4.35 -14.06 -25.16
C ARG A 48 -3.66 -15.38 -25.53
N TRP A 49 -3.96 -15.92 -26.72
CA TRP A 49 -3.44 -17.24 -27.15
C TRP A 49 -2.03 -17.18 -27.76
N PHE A 50 -1.61 -16.02 -28.28
CA PHE A 50 -0.33 -15.86 -28.98
C PHE A 50 0.34 -14.49 -28.78
N LYS A 51 -0.17 -13.66 -27.85
CA LYS A 51 0.37 -12.33 -27.58
C LYS A 51 0.68 -12.18 -26.10
N LYS A 52 1.88 -11.75 -25.77
CA LYS A 52 2.21 -11.34 -24.40
C LYS A 52 1.31 -10.16 -24.00
N ARG A 53 0.87 -10.14 -22.74
CA ARG A 53 0.25 -8.95 -22.14
C ARG A 53 1.31 -7.83 -22.15
N LYS A 54 0.89 -6.59 -22.41
CA LYS A 54 1.77 -5.44 -22.20
C LYS A 54 2.03 -5.33 -20.70
N GLU A 55 3.23 -4.96 -20.29
CA GLU A 55 3.47 -4.60 -18.88
C GLU A 55 2.52 -3.48 -18.45
N ASP A 56 2.15 -3.50 -17.16
CA ASP A 56 1.21 -2.57 -16.54
C ASP A 56 -0.12 -2.42 -17.29
N PHE A 57 -0.70 -3.53 -17.76
CA PHE A 57 -1.88 -3.51 -18.63
C PHE A 57 -3.09 -2.84 -17.99
N TYR A 58 -3.26 -2.98 -16.67
CA TYR A 58 -4.38 -2.40 -15.92
C TYR A 58 -4.07 -1.05 -15.27
N ARG A 59 -2.87 -0.50 -15.46
CA ARG A 59 -2.51 0.85 -14.98
C ARG A 59 -3.13 1.94 -15.85
N GLY A 60 -3.38 3.11 -15.28
CA GLY A 60 -3.87 4.29 -16.01
C GLY A 60 -5.40 4.38 -16.02
N GLY A 61 -6.01 4.05 -14.88
CA GLY A 61 -7.45 4.20 -14.65
C GLY A 61 -7.90 5.68 -14.63
N PRO A 62 -9.18 5.94 -14.32
CA PRO A 62 -9.64 7.31 -14.08
C PRO A 62 -8.86 7.95 -12.92
N PRO A 63 -8.73 9.30 -12.88
CA PRO A 63 -7.93 9.98 -11.86
C PRO A 63 -8.27 9.60 -10.42
N GLU A 64 -9.53 9.28 -10.14
CA GLU A 64 -10.01 8.88 -8.81
C GLU A 64 -9.43 7.53 -8.33
N GLN A 65 -8.82 6.76 -9.22
CA GLN A 65 -8.17 5.47 -8.96
C GLN A 65 -6.64 5.55 -8.89
N GLU A 66 -6.07 6.76 -9.00
CA GLU A 66 -4.61 6.95 -9.04
C GLU A 66 -3.89 6.30 -7.85
N LEU A 67 -4.47 6.32 -6.65
CA LEU A 67 -3.86 5.68 -5.48
C LEU A 67 -3.58 4.19 -5.71
N TYR A 68 -4.50 3.46 -6.37
CA TYR A 68 -4.28 2.04 -6.68
C TYR A 68 -3.12 1.85 -7.65
N ASP A 69 -2.99 2.75 -8.63
CA ASP A 69 -1.89 2.70 -9.58
C ASP A 69 -0.54 2.88 -8.85
N ARG A 70 -0.47 3.86 -7.94
CA ARG A 70 0.76 4.17 -7.20
C ARG A 70 1.19 3.02 -6.30
N ILE A 71 0.29 2.48 -5.48
CA ILE A 71 0.64 1.40 -4.54
C ILE A 71 0.86 0.06 -5.23
N SER A 72 0.25 -0.16 -6.41
CA SER A 72 0.31 -1.45 -7.10
C SER A 72 1.36 -1.51 -8.20
N TYR A 73 1.84 -0.39 -8.74
CA TYR A 73 2.78 -0.40 -9.87
C TYR A 73 4.04 0.44 -9.68
N ASP A 74 4.09 1.38 -8.73
CA ASP A 74 5.30 2.19 -8.61
C ASP A 74 6.45 1.36 -7.99
N ASP A 75 7.58 1.36 -8.70
CA ASP A 75 8.78 0.58 -8.37
C ASP A 75 9.55 1.18 -7.20
N VAL A 76 9.32 2.45 -6.89
CA VAL A 76 10.05 3.19 -5.86
C VAL A 76 9.11 3.71 -4.80
N LEU A 77 9.54 3.57 -3.55
CA LEU A 77 8.87 4.13 -2.39
C LEU A 77 9.93 4.77 -1.48
N THR A 78 9.76 6.06 -1.20
CA THR A 78 10.55 6.75 -0.19
C THR A 78 9.66 7.06 1.01
N ILE A 79 10.10 6.62 2.18
CA ILE A 79 9.39 6.82 3.44
C ILE A 79 10.21 7.77 4.31
N ASN A 80 9.62 8.91 4.67
CA ASN A 80 10.11 9.75 5.75
C ASN A 80 9.21 9.58 6.97
N PHE A 81 9.82 9.59 8.14
CA PHE A 81 9.12 9.52 9.42
C PHE A 81 9.67 10.58 10.36
N ASP A 82 8.81 11.50 10.78
CA ASP A 82 9.07 12.47 11.84
C ASP A 82 7.89 12.40 12.81
N GLU A 83 8.06 11.72 13.95
CA GLU A 83 6.95 11.29 14.79
C GLU A 83 5.98 12.44 15.13
N PRO A 84 4.66 12.29 14.90
CA PRO A 84 3.92 11.08 14.50
C PRO A 84 3.57 11.01 13.01
N GLU A 85 4.22 11.79 12.16
CA GLU A 85 3.92 11.92 10.73
C GLU A 85 4.77 11.00 9.87
N PHE A 86 4.09 10.30 8.95
CA PHE A 86 4.70 9.61 7.83
C PHE A 86 4.44 10.37 6.54
N GLN A 87 5.47 10.41 5.69
CA GLN A 87 5.39 10.90 4.32
C GLN A 87 5.88 9.80 3.37
N PHE A 88 4.98 9.30 2.54
CA PHE A 88 5.25 8.26 1.56
C PHE A 88 5.26 8.89 0.17
N ALA A 89 6.42 8.94 -0.45
CA ALA A 89 6.62 9.47 -1.79
C ALA A 89 6.83 8.32 -2.79
N TYR A 90 6.04 8.34 -3.86
CA TYR A 90 6.10 7.40 -4.97
C TYR A 90 6.67 8.08 -6.21
N ALA A 91 6.59 7.42 -7.38
CA ALA A 91 7.03 8.02 -8.62
C ALA A 91 6.27 9.33 -8.93
N ASP A 92 6.89 10.21 -9.73
CA ASP A 92 6.36 11.53 -10.09
C ASP A 92 6.03 12.45 -8.90
N ASN A 93 6.62 12.20 -7.74
CA ASN A 93 6.37 12.91 -6.48
C ASN A 93 4.92 12.79 -5.98
N TYR A 94 4.20 11.71 -6.32
CA TYR A 94 2.93 11.43 -5.68
C TYR A 94 3.17 11.19 -4.18
N LEU A 95 2.54 12.01 -3.33
CA LEU A 95 2.81 12.07 -1.89
C LEU A 95 1.57 11.69 -1.08
N ARG A 96 1.74 10.77 -0.13
CA ARG A 96 0.76 10.45 0.91
C ARG A 96 1.30 10.87 2.26
N ILE A 97 0.50 11.63 3.02
CA ILE A 97 0.83 12.05 4.38
C ILE A 97 -0.22 11.47 5.32
N PHE A 98 0.23 10.85 6.41
CA PHE A 98 -0.66 10.30 7.43
C PHE A 98 0.02 10.25 8.80
N HIS A 99 -0.77 10.20 9.87
CA HIS A 99 -0.28 10.22 11.24
C HIS A 99 -0.62 8.95 12.02
N THR A 100 0.25 8.54 12.94
CA THR A 100 0.07 7.35 13.80
C THR A 100 -0.53 7.62 15.18
N ASP A 101 -0.81 8.87 15.53
CA ASP A 101 -1.27 9.28 16.87
C ASP A 101 -2.81 9.30 17.01
N GLY A 102 -3.54 8.71 16.06
CA GLY A 102 -4.99 8.56 16.15
C GLY A 102 -5.76 9.88 16.02
N ARG A 103 -5.18 10.92 15.40
CA ARG A 103 -5.85 12.20 15.07
C ARG A 103 -7.20 12.05 14.34
N ARG A 104 -7.51 10.85 13.82
CA ARG A 104 -8.87 10.41 13.46
C ARG A 104 -9.97 10.80 14.43
N ARG A 105 -9.71 10.83 15.74
CA ARG A 105 -10.77 11.18 16.70
C ARG A 105 -11.12 12.67 16.77
N ARG A 106 -10.42 13.57 16.06
CA ARG A 106 -10.67 15.02 16.16
C ARG A 106 -10.94 15.77 14.85
N THR A 107 -10.68 15.18 13.68
CA THR A 107 -11.14 15.79 12.43
C THR A 107 -12.63 15.51 12.29
N THR A 108 -13.44 16.49 12.71
CA THR A 108 -14.89 16.41 12.70
C THR A 108 -15.42 16.09 11.31
N ALA A 109 -16.59 15.46 11.24
CA ALA A 109 -17.32 15.18 10.01
C ALA A 109 -17.52 16.41 9.07
N ASN A 110 -17.24 17.64 9.53
CA ASN A 110 -17.29 18.85 8.71
C ASN A 110 -16.11 19.03 7.75
N ASP A 111 -14.90 18.54 8.04
CA ASP A 111 -13.77 18.67 7.11
C ASP A 111 -13.84 17.62 5.98
N PHE A 112 -14.47 16.48 6.27
CA PHE A 112 -14.76 15.41 5.32
C PHE A 112 -15.60 15.86 4.10
N TYR A 113 -16.43 16.89 4.28
CA TYR A 113 -17.25 17.47 3.19
C TYR A 113 -16.59 18.68 2.51
N ASN A 114 -15.54 19.26 3.10
CA ASN A 114 -14.79 20.36 2.47
C ASN A 114 -13.65 19.85 1.58
N GLU A 115 -13.09 18.67 1.88
CA GLU A 115 -12.07 17.98 1.09
C GLU A 115 -12.65 16.83 0.23
N GLY A 116 -13.88 16.99 -0.27
CA GLY A 116 -14.63 15.94 -0.98
C GLY A 116 -14.05 15.45 -2.32
N SER A 117 -12.73 15.50 -2.52
CA SER A 117 -12.03 15.15 -3.74
C SER A 117 -10.57 14.71 -3.52
N THR A 118 -10.15 14.33 -2.31
CA THR A 118 -8.78 13.85 -2.03
C THR A 118 -8.76 12.44 -1.45
N ASP A 119 -7.75 11.65 -1.81
CA ASP A 119 -7.51 10.34 -1.22
C ASP A 119 -7.12 10.54 0.25
N TYR A 120 -7.76 9.83 1.18
CA TYR A 120 -7.44 9.94 2.61
C TYR A 120 -6.74 8.67 3.09
N SER A 121 -5.62 8.77 3.82
CA SER A 121 -4.95 7.63 4.48
C SER A 121 -4.73 7.82 5.99
N PHE A 122 -4.78 6.74 6.76
CA PHE A 122 -4.57 6.75 8.21
C PHE A 122 -3.68 5.59 8.62
N ALA A 123 -2.78 5.82 9.57
CA ALA A 123 -1.87 4.77 10.01
C ALA A 123 -2.02 4.46 11.50
N ASN A 124 -1.81 3.20 11.86
CA ASN A 124 -1.69 2.75 13.25
C ASN A 124 -0.57 1.72 13.36
N TRP A 125 0.01 1.62 14.55
CA TRP A 125 0.95 0.55 14.87
C TRP A 125 0.19 -0.67 15.41
N GLU A 126 0.40 -1.83 14.79
CA GLU A 126 -0.09 -3.11 15.30
C GLU A 126 1.07 -4.07 15.48
N LYS A 127 1.40 -4.39 16.74
CA LYS A 127 2.56 -5.23 17.11
C LYS A 127 3.86 -4.71 16.49
N ASN A 128 4.32 -5.33 15.40
CA ASN A 128 5.54 -4.98 14.67
C ASN A 128 5.24 -4.68 13.20
N ALA A 129 4.11 -4.02 12.95
CA ALA A 129 3.67 -3.60 11.63
C ALA A 129 3.08 -2.19 11.67
N LEU A 130 3.30 -1.43 10.61
CA LEU A 130 2.54 -0.22 10.32
C LEU A 130 1.34 -0.62 9.46
N VAL A 131 0.14 -0.37 9.97
CA VAL A 131 -1.11 -0.64 9.25
C VAL A 131 -1.65 0.68 8.73
N VAL A 132 -1.81 0.79 7.41
CA VAL A 132 -2.34 1.97 6.73
C VAL A 132 -3.68 1.63 6.09
N GLU A 133 -4.71 2.37 6.44
CA GLU A 133 -6.02 2.31 5.79
C GLU A 133 -6.20 3.53 4.90
N ALA A 134 -6.68 3.35 3.66
CA ALA A 134 -7.04 4.46 2.80
C ALA A 134 -8.49 4.39 2.29
N ARG A 135 -9.02 5.58 1.98
CA ARG A 135 -10.29 5.83 1.30
C ARG A 135 -9.98 6.60 0.01
N PRO A 136 -9.83 5.91 -1.12
CA PRO A 136 -9.60 6.54 -2.42
C PRO A 136 -10.84 7.30 -2.90
N ARG A 137 -10.64 8.28 -3.79
CA ARG A 137 -11.70 9.15 -4.33
C ARG A 137 -12.81 8.41 -5.06
N ASP A 138 -12.53 7.22 -5.59
CA ASP A 138 -13.55 6.39 -6.25
C ASP A 138 -14.56 5.76 -5.27
N GLY A 139 -14.36 5.94 -3.95
CA GLY A 139 -15.22 5.41 -2.90
C GLY A 139 -14.83 4.00 -2.44
N GLY A 140 -13.73 3.45 -2.93
CA GLY A 140 -13.21 2.16 -2.52
C GLY A 140 -12.47 2.17 -1.18
N PHE A 141 -11.60 1.19 -1.01
CA PHE A 141 -10.86 0.97 0.23
C PHE A 141 -9.51 0.32 -0.03
N THR A 142 -8.50 0.67 0.77
CA THR A 142 -7.27 -0.10 0.89
C THR A 142 -6.93 -0.35 2.35
N LEU A 143 -6.38 -1.53 2.62
CA LEU A 143 -5.69 -1.86 3.86
C LEU A 143 -4.30 -2.39 3.50
N GLU A 144 -3.27 -1.74 4.03
CA GLU A 144 -1.87 -1.98 3.72
C GLU A 144 -1.14 -2.30 5.03
N THR A 145 -0.49 -3.45 5.10
CA THR A 145 0.31 -3.88 6.27
C THR A 145 1.77 -3.90 5.90
N TYR A 146 2.54 -2.98 6.49
CA TYR A 146 3.97 -2.82 6.25
C TYR A 146 4.78 -3.50 7.36
N THR A 147 5.68 -4.39 6.96
CA THR A 147 6.55 -5.15 7.87
C THR A 147 7.98 -5.17 7.36
N LEU A 148 8.95 -5.05 8.27
CA LEU A 148 10.35 -5.25 7.95
C LEU A 148 10.72 -6.73 8.06
N GLN A 149 11.44 -7.24 7.08
CA GLN A 149 12.00 -8.60 7.05
C GLN A 149 13.48 -8.56 6.62
N ALA A 150 14.14 -9.72 6.61
CA ALA A 150 15.56 -9.85 6.26
C ALA A 150 16.45 -8.85 7.04
N ASP A 151 16.24 -8.75 8.36
CA ASP A 151 16.92 -7.82 9.26
C ASP A 151 16.82 -6.34 8.84
N GLY A 152 15.65 -5.94 8.33
CA GLY A 152 15.37 -4.55 7.93
C GLY A 152 15.87 -4.18 6.53
N LYS A 153 16.41 -5.15 5.77
CA LYS A 153 16.84 -4.98 4.38
C LYS A 153 15.69 -5.09 3.39
N GLN A 154 14.57 -5.66 3.81
CA GLN A 154 13.39 -5.81 2.99
C GLN A 154 12.15 -5.25 3.68
N LEU A 155 11.33 -4.57 2.90
CA LEU A 155 10.01 -4.10 3.28
C LEU A 155 8.98 -4.96 2.57
N ARG A 156 8.15 -5.64 3.36
CA ARG A 156 7.01 -6.40 2.86
C ARG A 156 5.73 -5.62 3.09
N VAL A 157 4.97 -5.42 2.02
CA VAL A 157 3.68 -4.74 2.01
C VAL A 157 2.61 -5.73 1.57
N GLU A 158 1.73 -6.12 2.50
CA GLU A 158 0.51 -6.85 2.17
C GLU A 158 -0.62 -5.86 1.95
N MET A 159 -1.36 -6.02 0.86
CA MET A 159 -2.43 -5.11 0.50
C MET A 159 -3.72 -5.87 0.22
N VAL A 160 -4.79 -5.34 0.79
CA VAL A 160 -6.18 -5.64 0.48
C VAL A 160 -6.74 -4.40 -0.21
N ILE A 161 -7.12 -4.53 -1.47
CA ILE A 161 -7.57 -3.42 -2.31
C ILE A 161 -8.99 -3.73 -2.79
N GLU A 162 -9.91 -2.82 -2.53
CA GLU A 162 -11.32 -2.94 -2.89
C GLU A 162 -11.76 -1.69 -3.68
N PRO A 163 -11.44 -1.61 -4.99
CA PRO A 163 -11.94 -0.54 -5.83
C PRO A 163 -13.47 -0.57 -5.88
N ALA A 164 -14.13 0.59 -5.86
CA ALA A 164 -15.60 0.65 -5.89
C ALA A 164 -16.20 0.04 -7.17
N SER A 165 -15.40 -0.01 -8.24
CA SER A 165 -15.77 -0.60 -9.53
C SER A 165 -15.66 -2.13 -9.58
N PHE A 166 -15.01 -2.75 -8.59
CA PHE A 166 -14.78 -4.18 -8.54
C PHE A 166 -15.84 -4.89 -7.68
N ARG A 167 -16.04 -6.18 -7.98
CA ARG A 167 -16.98 -7.06 -7.24
C ARG A 167 -16.28 -8.07 -6.35
N SER A 168 -14.96 -8.04 -6.33
CA SER A 168 -14.10 -8.90 -5.52
C SER A 168 -12.83 -8.14 -5.19
N THR A 169 -12.22 -8.52 -4.08
CA THR A 169 -11.03 -7.92 -3.50
C THR A 169 -9.79 -8.31 -4.30
N ILE A 170 -8.88 -7.37 -4.48
CA ILE A 170 -7.53 -7.64 -4.99
C ILE A 170 -6.62 -7.81 -3.77
N ASN A 171 -6.00 -8.98 -3.65
CA ASN A 171 -4.96 -9.23 -2.66
C ASN A 171 -3.61 -9.16 -3.36
N LEU A 172 -2.69 -8.36 -2.82
CA LEU A 172 -1.40 -8.09 -3.46
C LEU A 172 -0.29 -8.04 -2.41
N VAL A 173 0.79 -8.77 -2.64
CA VAL A 173 2.02 -8.67 -1.84
C VAL A 173 3.11 -8.01 -2.66
N ARG A 174 3.68 -6.92 -2.15
CA ARG A 174 4.88 -6.28 -2.71
C ARG A 174 6.05 -6.40 -1.75
N ILE A 175 7.20 -6.79 -2.27
CA ILE A 175 8.45 -6.86 -1.53
C ILE A 175 9.39 -5.83 -2.12
N TYR A 176 9.91 -4.94 -1.28
CA TYR A 176 10.91 -3.97 -1.66
C TYR A 176 12.23 -4.30 -0.98
N ASP A 177 13.32 -4.16 -1.71
CA ASP A 177 14.67 -4.11 -1.15
C ASP A 177 15.02 -2.67 -0.76
N ARG A 178 15.75 -2.49 0.33
CA ARG A 178 16.26 -1.18 0.73
C ARG A 178 17.23 -0.67 -0.35
N ALA A 179 17.05 0.56 -0.80
CA ALA A 179 18.03 1.24 -1.64
C ALA A 179 19.23 1.64 -0.78
N ASP A 180 20.44 1.31 -1.24
CA ASP A 180 21.70 1.68 -0.58
C ASP A 180 21.94 3.20 -0.53
#